data_AF-A0A934WP45-F1
#
_entry.id   AF-A0A934WP45-F1
#
_cell.length_a   1.000
_cell.length_b   1.000
_cell.length_c   1.000
_cell.angle_alpha   90.00
_cell.angle_beta   90.00
_cell.angle_gamma   90.00
#
_symmetry.space_group_name_H-M   'P 1'
#
loop_
_entity.id
_entity.type
_entity.pdbx_description
1 polymer ?
#
loop_
_entity_poly.entity_id
_entity_poly.type
_entity_poly.pdbx_seq_one_letter_code
_entity_poly.pdbx_strand_id
1 'polypeptide(L)' 'MSELVVAGFRGVDSAAQALEKLLPLEPGIVVDLEDAVVAVRDADGKVRLRQTFDPPTVRA' A
#
# COMPACT_ATOMS: atom_id res chain seq x y z
N MET A 1 -2.63 -16.43 -9.87
CA MET A 1 -2.40 -15.23 -10.72
C MET A 1 -2.47 -14.05 -9.78
N SER A 2 -1.41 -13.27 -9.65
CA SER A 2 -1.43 -12.01 -8.90
C SER A 2 -2.07 -10.94 -9.78
N GLU A 3 -3.07 -10.24 -9.23
CA GLU A 3 -3.73 -9.12 -9.88
C GLU A 3 -3.19 -7.82 -9.27
N LEU A 4 -2.69 -6.90 -10.09
CA LEU A 4 -2.23 -5.60 -9.64
C LEU A 4 -3.36 -4.57 -9.80
N VAL A 5 -3.83 -4.03 -8.68
CA VAL A 5 -4.82 -2.95 -8.66
C VAL A 5 -4.12 -1.63 -8.34
N VAL A 6 -4.32 -0.62 -9.19
CA VAL A 6 -3.77 0.73 -8.99
C VAL A 6 -4.92 1.71 -8.78
N ALA A 7 -4.95 2.35 -7.60
CA ALA A 7 -5.93 3.38 -7.28
C ALA A 7 -5.23 4.75 -7.11
N GLY A 8 -5.67 5.74 -7.90
CA GLY A 8 -5.17 7.11 -7.83
C GLY A 8 -6.03 8.00 -6.93
N PHE A 9 -5.39 8.82 -6.11
CA PHE A 9 -6.07 9.79 -5.24
C PHE A 9 -5.60 11.22 -5.52
N ARG A 10 -6.48 12.21 -5.31
CA ARG A 10 -6.14 13.62 -5.50
C ARG A 10 -5.36 14.23 -4.33
N GLY A 11 -5.64 13.78 -3.11
CA GLY A 11 -4.96 14.26 -1.91
C GLY A 11 -3.68 13.49 -1.64
N VAL A 12 -2.65 14.20 -1.19
CA VAL A 12 -1.30 13.67 -0.92
C VAL A 12 -1.33 12.54 0.12
N ASP A 13 -2.22 12.65 1.11
CA ASP A 13 -2.38 11.67 2.19
C ASP A 13 -3.56 10.71 1.99
N SER A 14 -4.37 10.93 0.95
CA SER A 14 -5.63 10.18 0.77
C SER A 14 -5.38 8.69 0.54
N ALA A 15 -4.30 8.32 -0.14
CA ALA A 15 -3.93 6.93 -0.36
C ALA A 15 -3.54 6.22 0.96
N ALA A 16 -2.81 6.91 1.83
CA ALA A 16 -2.42 6.37 3.14
C ALA A 16 -3.65 6.18 4.05
N GLN A 17 -4.56 7.16 4.09
CA GLN A 17 -5.80 7.06 4.84
C GLN A 17 -6.73 5.95 4.32
N ALA A 18 -6.73 5.69 3.01
CA ALA A 18 -7.49 4.59 2.44
C ALA A 18 -6.92 3.24 2.90
N LEU A 19 -5.60 3.07 2.86
CA LEU A 19 -4.93 1.86 3.37
C LEU A 19 -5.22 1.64 4.86
N GLU A 20 -5.11 2.69 5.69
CA GLU A 20 -5.42 2.62 7.12
C GLU A 20 -6.85 2.17 7.41
N LYS A 21 -7.81 2.50 6.54
CA LYS A 21 -9.21 2.06 6.67
C LYS A 21 -9.44 0.63 6.17
N LEU A 22 -8.60 0.13 5.27
CA LEU A 22 -8.71 -1.21 4.71
C LEU A 22 -8.07 -2.27 5.63
N LEU A 23 -6.98 -1.92 6.32
CA LEU A 23 -6.30 -2.81 7.29
C LEU A 23 -7.26 -3.50 8.30
N PRO A 24 -8.18 -2.80 9.00
CA PRO A 24 -9.08 -3.47 9.94
C PRO A 24 -10.16 -4.33 9.27
N LEU A 25 -10.34 -4.20 7.95
CA LEU A 25 -11.34 -4.93 7.17
C LEU A 25 -10.75 -6.16 6.47
N GLU A 26 -9.43 -6.36 6.56
CA GLU A 26 -8.71 -7.50 6.02
C GLU A 26 -9.39 -8.86 6.25
N PRO A 27 -9.93 -9.19 7.45
CA PRO A 27 -10.77 -10.37 7.61
C PRO A 27 -12.11 -10.20 6.86
N GLY A 28 -12.11 -10.55 5.57
CA GLY A 28 -13.28 -10.50 4.70
C GLY A 28 -13.03 -9.87 3.32
N ILE A 29 -11.85 -9.30 3.05
CA ILE A 29 -11.48 -8.73 1.75
C ILE A 29 -10.65 -9.73 0.94
N VAL A 30 -10.83 -9.76 -0.39
CA VAL A 30 -10.15 -10.69 -1.32
C VAL A 30 -8.75 -10.20 -1.73
N VAL A 31 -8.38 -9.00 -1.31
CA VAL A 31 -7.11 -8.35 -1.63
C VAL A 31 -6.18 -8.50 -0.45
N ASP A 32 -5.02 -9.07 -0.73
CA ASP A 32 -3.93 -9.15 0.24
C ASP A 32 -3.34 -7.76 0.47
N LEU A 33 -3.40 -7.29 1.72
CA LEU A 33 -2.89 -5.97 2.11
C LEU A 33 -1.43 -6.05 2.59
N GLU A 34 -0.87 -7.26 2.77
CA GLU A 34 0.50 -7.47 3.24
C GLU A 34 1.52 -6.82 2.29
N ASP A 35 1.25 -6.88 0.98
CA ASP A 35 2.08 -6.32 -0.09
C ASP A 35 1.64 -4.91 -0.55
N ALA A 36 0.72 -4.25 0.17
CA ALA A 36 0.19 -2.96 -0.25
C ALA A 36 1.27 -1.85 -0.21
N VAL A 37 1.37 -1.10 -1.31
CA VAL A 37 2.32 0.01 -1.46
C VAL A 37 1.60 1.33 -1.72
N VAL A 38 1.92 2.34 -0.92
CA VAL A 38 1.45 3.72 -1.15
C VAL A 38 2.59 4.56 -1.72
N ALA A 39 2.42 5.03 -2.95
CA ALA A 39 3.32 5.98 -3.58
C ALA A 39 2.76 7.41 -3.51
N VAL A 40 3.55 8.32 -2.95
CA VAL A 40 3.21 9.74 -2.84
C VAL A 40 4.24 10.55 -3.60
N ARG A 41 3.81 11.39 -4.54
CA ARG A 41 4.67 12.39 -5.17
C ARG A 41 4.45 13.73 -4.46
N ASP A 42 5.51 14.28 -3.90
CA ASP A 42 5.48 15.60 -3.26
C ASP A 42 5.55 16.74 -4.31
N ALA A 43 5.33 17.98 -3.84
CA ALA A 43 5.32 19.17 -4.70
C ALA A 43 6.68 19.45 -5.36
N ASP A 44 7.78 18.95 -4.79
CA ASP A 44 9.14 19.06 -5.32
C ASP A 44 9.43 17.97 -6.38
N GLY A 45 8.45 17.13 -6.67
CA GLY A 45 8.54 16.05 -7.65
C GLY A 45 9.19 14.77 -7.13
N LYS A 46 9.57 14.70 -5.85
CA LYS A 46 10.14 13.50 -5.25
C LYS A 46 9.04 12.50 -4.94
N VAL A 47 9.35 11.22 -5.12
CA VAL A 47 8.42 10.12 -4.85
C VAL A 47 8.84 9.47 -3.54
N ARG A 48 7.89 9.32 -2.62
CA ARG A 48 8.03 8.60 -1.35
C ARG A 48 7.15 7.36 -1.40
N LEU A 49 7.72 6.23 -1.02
CA LEU A 49 7.00 4.96 -0.93
C LEU A 49 6.80 4.62 0.55
N ARG A 50 5.55 4.36 0.96
CA ARG A 50 5.23 3.66 2.21
C ARG A 50 4.89 2.22 1.82
N GLN A 51 5.71 1.29 2.28
CA GLN A 51 5.54 -0.14 2.05
C GLN A 51 5.41 -0.84 3.40
N THR A 52 4.43 -1.72 3.50
CA THR A 52 4.46 -2.84 4.44
C THR A 52 5.06 -4.00 3.65
N PHE A 53 6.00 -4.72 4.24
CA PHE A 53 6.54 -5.92 3.63
C PHE A 53 6.89 -6.89 4.74
N ASP A 54 6.64 -8.18 4.50
CA ASP A 54 7.18 -9.22 5.36
C ASP A 54 8.60 -9.55 4.91
N PRO A 55 9.60 -9.52 5.82
CA PRO A 55 10.95 -9.88 5.45
C PRO A 55 11.00 -11.37 5.04
N PRO A 56 11.65 -11.72 3.92
CA PRO A 56 11.81 -13.12 3.57
C PRO A 56 12.57 -13.83 4.68
N THR A 57 12.03 -14.96 5.16
CA THR A 57 12.74 -15.81 6.14
C THR A 57 13.98 -16.38 5.48
N VAL A 58 15.13 -15.75 5.68
CA VAL A 58 16.43 -16.28 5.27
C VAL A 58 16.77 -17.43 6.21
N ARG A 59 16.62 -18.67 5.74
CA ARG A 59 17.20 -19.85 6.40
C ARG A 59 18.66 -19.96 5.98
N ALA A 60 19.56 -19.81 6.94
CA ALA A 60 20.99 -20.07 6.80
C ALA A 60 21.28 -21.58 6.75
#